data_AF-A0A5N8YG50-F1
#
_entry.id   AF-A0A5N8YG50-F1
#
_cell.length_a   1.000
_cell.length_b   1.000
_cell.length_c   1.000
_cell.angle_alpha   90.00
_cell.angle_beta   90.00
_cell.angle_gamma   90.00
#
_symmetry.space_group_name_H-M   'P 1'
#
loop_
_entity.id
_entity.type
_entity.pdbx_description
1 polymer ?
#
loop_
_entity_poly.entity_id
_entity_poly.type
_entity_poly.pdbx_seq_one_letter_code
_entity_poly.pdbx_strand_id
1 'polypeptide(L)' 'MVNDPVLITIKPTGPIRIEGPKGSFKIVDVDGNEFETLGKRRVSLCGCGNSNTKPFCDGSHKTVSGASSVVVN' A
#
# COMPACT_ATOMS: atom_id res chain seq x y z
N MET A 1 0.09 -15.26 22.14
CA MET A 1 -0.20 -13.84 21.87
C MET A 1 0.53 -13.49 20.58
N VAL A 2 -0.20 -13.23 19.49
CA VAL A 2 0.43 -12.97 18.18
C VAL A 2 0.67 -11.46 18.09
N ASN A 3 1.86 -11.03 18.53
CA ASN A 3 2.33 -9.64 18.41
C ASN A 3 3.04 -9.44 17.05
N ASP A 4 2.44 -9.91 15.96
CA ASP A 4 3.01 -9.67 14.64
C ASP A 4 2.82 -8.18 14.31
N PRO A 5 3.91 -7.43 14.09
CA PRO A 5 3.82 -6.00 13.83
C PRO A 5 3.16 -5.74 12.47
N VAL A 6 2.56 -4.56 12.32
CA VAL A 6 2.18 -4.05 11.01
C VAL A 6 3.44 -3.57 10.30
N LEU A 7 3.76 -4.19 9.18
CA LEU A 7 4.89 -3.85 8.34
C LEU A 7 4.44 -2.92 7.22
N ILE A 8 5.06 -1.75 7.13
CA ILE A 8 4.85 -0.80 6.04
C ILE A 8 6.14 -0.75 5.21
N THR A 9 6.07 -1.20 3.97
CA THR A 9 7.19 -1.18 3.02
C THR A 9 6.94 -0.13 1.95
N ILE A 10 7.84 0.85 1.86
CA ILE A 10 7.80 1.89 0.83
C ILE A 10 8.71 1.44 -0.31
N LYS A 11 8.17 1.32 -1.53
CA LYS A 11 8.97 1.05 -2.71
C LYS A 11 9.24 2.35 -3.48
N PRO A 12 10.49 2.65 -3.85
CA PRO A 12 10.81 3.80 -4.71
C PRO A 12 9.99 3.71 -5.99
N THR A 13 9.21 4.76 -6.29
CA THR A 13 8.33 4.85 -7.49
C THR A 13 7.28 3.73 -7.64
N GLY A 14 7.09 2.92 -6.59
CA GLY A 14 6.20 1.76 -6.57
C GLY A 14 5.06 1.91 -5.56
N PRO A 15 4.35 0.81 -5.27
CA PRO A 15 3.32 0.82 -4.25
C PRO A 15 3.89 0.86 -2.82
N ILE A 16 3.15 1.50 -1.91
CA ILE A 16 3.35 1.37 -0.47
C ILE A 16 2.60 0.11 -0.03
N ARG A 17 3.30 -0.85 0.54
CA ARG A 17 2.75 -2.15 0.92
C ARG A 17 2.55 -2.20 2.42
N ILE A 18 1.36 -2.56 2.85
CA ILE A 18 1.00 -2.68 4.26
C ILE A 18 0.64 -4.14 4.51
N GLU A 19 1.28 -4.76 5.49
CA GLU A 19 1.10 -6.16 5.86
C GLU A 19 0.93 -6.31 7.37
N GLY A 20 0.03 -7.17 7.81
CA GLY A 20 -0.17 -7.45 9.22
C GLY A 20 -1.26 -8.51 9.45
N PRO A 21 -1.53 -8.87 10.70
CA PRO A 21 -2.64 -9.74 11.07
C PRO A 21 -3.98 -9.23 10.51
N LYS A 22 -4.95 -10.14 10.31
CA LYS A 22 -6.28 -9.76 9.86
C LYS A 22 -6.91 -8.78 10.86
N GLY A 23 -7.32 -7.60 10.39
CA GLY A 23 -7.91 -6.56 11.23
C GLY A 23 -6.90 -5.71 12.01
N SER A 24 -5.59 -5.88 11.78
CA SER A 24 -4.55 -5.08 12.46
C SER A 24 -4.40 -3.66 11.92
N PHE A 25 -4.97 -3.35 10.75
CA PHE A 25 -4.93 -2.02 10.15
C PHE A 25 -6.25 -1.68 9.47
N LYS A 26 -6.52 -0.38 9.37
CA LYS A 26 -7.63 0.22 8.62
C LYS A 26 -7.06 1.30 7.70
N ILE A 27 -7.69 1.50 6.55
CA ILE A 27 -7.37 2.61 5.65
C ILE A 27 -8.58 3.52 5.66
N VAL A 28 -8.36 4.79 5.99
CA VAL A 28 -9.39 5.82 6.02
C VAL A 28 -9.01 6.93 5.04
N ASP A 29 -10.00 7.62 4.50
CA ASP A 29 -9.78 8.89 3.79
C ASP A 29 -9.67 10.06 4.78
N VAL A 30 -9.56 11.28 4.22
CA VAL A 30 -9.43 12.51 5.00
C VAL A 30 -10.68 12.88 5.80
N ASP A 31 -11.84 12.37 5.39
CA ASP A 31 -13.13 12.59 6.03
C ASP A 31 -13.44 11.48 7.07
N GLY A 32 -12.56 10.47 7.17
CA GLY A 32 -12.69 9.35 8.09
C GLY A 32 -13.46 8.15 7.54
N ASN A 33 -13.84 8.16 6.25
CA ASN A 33 -14.51 7.00 5.65
C ASN A 33 -13.52 5.85 5.48
N GLU A 34 -13.89 4.66 5.97
CA GLU A 34 -13.06 3.47 5.82
C GLU A 34 -13.17 2.91 4.40
N PHE A 35 -12.03 2.65 3.75
CA PHE A 35 -12.02 1.85 2.54
C PHE A 35 -12.28 0.38 2.88
N GLU A 36 -12.99 -0.34 2.00
CA GLU A 36 -13.26 -1.76 2.17
C GLU A 36 -11.97 -2.59 2.11
N THR A 37 -11.37 -2.77 3.28
CA THR A 37 -10.16 -3.58 3.44
C THR A 37 -10.48 -5.05 3.76
N LEU A 38 -11.76 -5.44 3.89
CA LEU A 38 -12.29 -6.81 4.08
C LEU A 38 -11.47 -7.73 5.02
N GLY A 39 -10.74 -7.16 5.99
CA GLY A 39 -9.81 -7.93 6.82
C GLY A 39 -8.67 -8.60 6.03
N LYS A 40 -8.23 -7.97 4.93
CA LYS A 40 -7.04 -8.37 4.18
C LYS A 40 -5.82 -8.27 5.10
N ARG A 41 -4.94 -9.27 5.03
CA ARG A 41 -3.63 -9.25 5.71
C ARG A 41 -2.61 -8.35 4.99
N ARG A 42 -2.91 -7.97 3.76
CA ARG A 42 -2.01 -7.22 2.89
C ARG A 42 -2.80 -6.32 1.97
N VAL A 43 -2.35 -5.08 1.85
CA VAL A 43 -2.85 -4.09 0.88
C VAL A 43 -1.68 -3.37 0.22
N SER A 44 -1.91 -2.81 -0.96
CA SER A 44 -0.92 -2.03 -1.69
C SER A 44 -1.56 -0.73 -2.12
N LEU A 45 -1.04 0.38 -1.58
CA LEU A 45 -1.45 1.73 -1.90
C LEU A 45 -0.60 2.27 -3.05
N CYS A 46 -1.20 3.13 -3.85
CA CYS A 46 -0.51 3.82 -4.93
C CYS A 46 0.51 4.80 -4.34
N GLY A 47 1.80 4.54 -4.56
CA GLY A 47 2.87 5.52 -4.30
C GLY A 47 3.34 6.27 -5.55
N CYS A 48 2.91 5.85 -6.76
CA CYS A 48 3.40 6.39 -8.03
C CYS A 48 2.53 7.52 -8.63
N GLY A 49 1.38 7.83 -8.04
CA GLY A 49 0.43 8.84 -8.55
C GLY A 49 -0.45 8.42 -9.75
N ASN A 50 -0.08 7.35 -10.46
CA ASN A 50 -0.67 7.00 -11.76
C ASN A 50 -1.77 5.92 -11.72
N SER A 51 -2.18 5.45 -10.54
CA SER A 51 -3.23 4.42 -10.48
C SER A 51 -4.61 4.95 -10.88
N ASN A 52 -5.40 4.11 -11.56
CA ASN A 52 -6.80 4.35 -11.89
C ASN A 52 -7.76 3.92 -10.77
N THR A 53 -7.29 3.16 -9.77
CA THR A 53 -8.09 2.66 -8.64
C THR A 53 -7.60 3.22 -7.30
N LYS A 54 -7.23 4.51 -7.29
CA LYS A 54 -6.78 5.20 -6.07
C LYS A 54 -7.78 4.99 -4.91
N PRO A 55 -7.29 4.83 -3.67
CA PRO A 55 -5.89 4.93 -3.23
C PRO A 55 -5.06 3.66 -3.48
N PHE A 56 -5.63 2.60 -4.05
CA PHE A 56 -4.95 1.32 -4.24
C PHE A 56 -4.02 1.32 -5.45
N CYS A 57 -3.09 0.37 -5.47
CA CYS A 57 -2.23 0.10 -6.62
C CYS A 57 -2.89 -0.91 -7.57
N ASP A 58 -3.06 -0.51 -8.83
CA ASP A 58 -3.52 -1.35 -9.94
C ASP A 58 -2.40 -1.89 -10.84
N GLY A 59 -1.15 -1.51 -10.57
CA GLY A 59 0.01 -1.89 -11.40
C GLY A 59 0.44 -0.84 -12.41
N SER A 60 -0.25 0.31 -12.50
CA SER A 60 0.12 1.42 -13.39
C SER A 60 1.53 1.96 -13.15
N HIS A 61 2.12 1.74 -11.97
CA HIS A 61 3.52 2.09 -11.69
C HIS A 61 4.54 1.41 -12.63
N LYS A 62 4.18 0.29 -13.27
CA LYS A 62 5.08 -0.43 -14.19
C LYS A 62 5.20 0.25 -15.56
N THR A 63 4.21 1.04 -15.94
CA THR A 63 4.16 1.71 -17.25
C THR A 63 4.69 3.13 -17.17
N VAL A 64 4.89 3.66 -15.96
CA VAL A 64 5.47 4.98 -15.73
C VAL A 64 6.98 4.84 -15.74
N SER A 65 7.64 5.52 -16.68
CA SER A 65 9.07 5.51 -16.98
C SER A 65 9.96 6.18 -15.92
N GLY A 66 9.66 5.98 -14.64
CA GLY A 66 10.43 6.46 -13.50
C GLY A 66 10.97 5.36 -12.58
N ALA A 67 10.82 4.08 -12.95
CA ALA A 67 11.14 2.90 -12.13
C ALA A 67 12.65 2.72 -11.85
N SER A 68 13.24 3.60 -11.05
CA SER A 68 14.53 3.36 -10.42
C SER A 68 14.30 2.76 -9.04
N SER A 69 14.58 1.47 -8.90
CA SER A 69 14.71 0.80 -7.61
C SER A 69 15.88 1.42 -6.84
N VAL A 70 15.61 2.39 -5.97
CA VAL A 70 16.57 2.77 -4.92
C VAL A 70 16.58 1.64 -3.90
N VAL A 71 17.53 0.72 -4.05
CA VAL A 71 17.88 -0.23 -2.99
C VAL A 71 18.63 0.59 -1.94
N VAL A 72 17.96 0.89 -0.82
CA VAL A 72 18.67 1.36 0.38
C VAL A 72 19.30 0.12 1.01
N ASN A 73 20.63 0.11 1.04
CA ASN A 73 21.45 -0.92 1.69
C ASN A 73 21.83 -0.46 3.10
#